data_AF-A0A2D6CNP2-F1
#
_entry.id   AF-A0A2D6CNP2-F1
#
_cell.length_a   1.000
_cell.length_b   1.000
_cell.length_c   1.000
_cell.angle_alpha   90.00
_cell.angle_beta   90.00
_cell.angle_gamma   90.00
#
_symmetry.space_group_name_H-M   'P 1'
#
loop_
_entity.id
_entity.type
_entity.pdbx_description
1 polymer ?
#
loop_
_entity_poly.entity_id
_entity_poly.type
_entity_poly.pdbx_seq_one_letter_code
_entity_poly.pdbx_strand_id
1 'polypeptide(L)'
;MAKQMRQPIESGCPDGFQYMHPVMVKNFGEWRWHDNPRPGVLRHVAASGDEIWTVKAGTQRILDVFTLRKLCDIGDQYGDGHVRFTIRSNIEYLVADGTKVEPLIGALEEAGFVVGGTANSVAMIAHTQGWLHCDIPGTDASGVVKAMMDELIDEFKNCNMPNRVHIATSCCQINCGGQADIAINVQYT
;
A
#
# COMPACT_ATOMS: atom_id res chain seq x y z
N MET A 1 -28.67 30.79 24.04
CA MET A 1 -29.11 30.12 22.79
C MET A 1 -28.33 28.83 22.65
N ALA A 2 -28.99 27.71 22.36
CA ALA A 2 -28.29 26.46 22.09
C ALA A 2 -27.39 26.64 20.86
N LYS A 3 -26.14 26.17 20.93
CA LYS A 3 -25.19 26.26 19.82
C LYS A 3 -25.75 25.47 18.65
N GLN A 4 -26.03 26.14 17.53
CA GLN A 4 -26.51 25.47 16.32
C GLN A 4 -25.46 24.44 15.88
N MET A 5 -25.82 23.16 15.91
CA MET A 5 -24.94 22.08 15.49
C MET A 5 -24.74 22.14 13.98
N ARG A 6 -23.49 21.92 13.54
CA ARG A 6 -23.16 21.84 12.11
C ARG A 6 -23.94 20.66 11.49
N GLN A 7 -24.62 20.91 10.39
CA GLN A 7 -25.31 19.87 9.62
C GLN A 7 -24.30 19.06 8.81
N PRO A 8 -24.53 17.75 8.59
CA PRO A 8 -23.74 16.95 7.66
C PRO A 8 -23.74 17.58 6.27
N ILE A 9 -22.60 17.51 5.59
CA ILE A 9 -22.47 17.87 4.17
C ILE A 9 -22.34 16.54 3.43
N GLU A 10 -23.37 16.15 2.69
CA GLU A 10 -23.44 14.90 1.91
C GLU A 10 -22.59 14.98 0.63
N SER A 11 -21.34 15.44 0.73
CA SER A 11 -20.45 15.65 -0.42
C SER A 11 -19.75 14.38 -0.92
N GLY A 12 -19.87 13.26 -0.19
CA GLY A 12 -19.19 12.00 -0.52
C GLY A 12 -17.66 12.11 -0.47
N CYS A 13 -17.00 11.17 -1.15
CA CYS A 13 -15.54 11.18 -1.32
C CYS A 13 -15.12 12.21 -2.39
N PRO A 14 -13.96 12.87 -2.21
CA PRO A 14 -13.40 13.72 -3.24
C PRO A 14 -13.08 12.92 -4.52
N ASP A 15 -13.11 13.59 -5.67
CA ASP A 15 -12.65 13.02 -6.93
C ASP A 15 -11.16 12.65 -6.84
N GLY A 16 -10.82 11.40 -7.11
CA GLY A 16 -9.44 10.90 -7.03
C GLY A 16 -8.50 11.53 -8.06
N PHE A 17 -9.01 12.00 -9.21
CA PHE A 17 -8.17 12.60 -10.27
C PHE A 17 -7.40 13.83 -9.78
N GLN A 18 -7.96 14.58 -8.82
CA GLN A 18 -7.32 15.79 -8.29
C GLN A 18 -6.02 15.49 -7.52
N TYR A 19 -5.80 14.24 -7.10
CA TYR A 19 -4.62 13.83 -6.33
C TYR A 19 -3.64 12.99 -7.16
N MET A 20 -4.00 12.64 -8.40
CA MET A 20 -3.14 11.85 -9.27
C MET A 20 -1.94 12.67 -9.77
N HIS A 21 -0.82 11.98 -9.97
CA HIS A 21 0.36 12.57 -10.57
C HIS A 21 0.04 13.15 -11.97
N PRO A 22 0.53 14.34 -12.36
CA PRO A 22 0.19 14.99 -13.64
C PRO A 22 0.41 14.11 -14.88
N VAL A 23 1.51 13.35 -14.91
CA VAL A 23 1.78 12.37 -16.00
C VAL A 23 0.71 11.28 -16.06
N MET A 24 0.17 10.85 -14.91
CA MET A 24 -0.90 9.85 -14.87
C MET A 24 -2.21 10.42 -15.42
N VAL A 25 -2.53 11.67 -15.09
CA VAL A 25 -3.73 12.35 -15.60
C VAL A 25 -3.62 12.58 -17.11
N LYS A 26 -2.46 13.08 -17.58
CA LYS A 26 -2.18 13.35 -19.00
C LYS A 26 -2.36 12.10 -19.86
N ASN A 27 -1.95 10.93 -19.35
CA ASN A 27 -1.94 9.67 -20.10
C ASN A 27 -3.04 8.69 -19.64
N PHE A 28 -4.09 9.19 -18.98
CA PHE A 28 -5.17 8.35 -18.47
C PHE A 28 -5.86 7.60 -19.62
N GLY A 29 -5.86 6.26 -19.55
CA GLY A 29 -6.42 5.39 -20.59
C GLY A 29 -5.48 5.07 -21.76
N GLU A 30 -4.33 5.74 -21.85
CA GLU A 30 -3.41 5.66 -22.99
C GLU A 30 -2.09 4.94 -22.65
N TRP A 31 -2.13 3.99 -21.71
CA TRP A 31 -0.97 3.19 -21.32
C TRP A 31 -0.70 2.08 -22.35
N ARG A 32 0.56 1.98 -22.81
CA ARG A 32 0.95 1.01 -23.84
C ARG A 32 1.44 -0.29 -23.24
N TRP A 33 2.32 -0.22 -22.25
CA TRP A 33 2.89 -1.39 -21.58
C TRP A 33 3.45 -1.02 -20.21
N HIS A 34 3.75 -2.04 -19.41
CA HIS A 34 4.46 -1.89 -18.16
C HIS A 34 5.49 -3.02 -18.00
N ASP A 35 6.52 -2.78 -17.20
CA ASP A 35 7.47 -3.79 -16.75
C ASP A 35 7.82 -3.64 -15.26
N ASN A 36 8.63 -4.55 -14.75
CA ASN A 36 9.08 -4.60 -13.36
C ASN A 36 10.62 -4.53 -13.33
N PRO A 37 11.22 -3.34 -13.36
CA PRO A 37 12.68 -3.19 -13.44
C PRO A 37 13.46 -3.89 -12.32
N ARG A 38 12.86 -3.94 -11.12
CA ARG A 38 13.35 -4.67 -9.94
C ARG A 38 12.21 -4.92 -8.95
N PRO A 39 12.36 -5.81 -7.96
CA PRO A 39 11.37 -5.94 -6.88
C PRO A 39 11.05 -4.59 -6.23
N GLY A 40 9.76 -4.31 -6.06
CA GLY A 40 9.24 -3.06 -5.51
C GLY A 40 9.16 -1.90 -6.50
N VAL A 41 9.61 -2.05 -7.75
CA VAL A 41 9.58 -0.98 -8.75
C VAL A 41 8.78 -1.41 -9.97
N LEU A 42 7.84 -0.55 -10.39
CA LEU A 42 7.08 -0.70 -11.62
C LEU A 42 7.40 0.47 -12.54
N ARG A 43 7.38 0.25 -13.84
CA ARG A 43 7.37 1.34 -14.83
C ARG A 43 6.22 1.14 -15.79
N HIS A 44 5.47 2.20 -16.05
CA HIS A 44 4.44 2.25 -17.07
C HIS A 44 4.86 3.22 -18.16
N VAL A 45 4.67 2.83 -19.42
CA VAL A 45 4.99 3.65 -20.58
C VAL A 45 3.71 3.88 -21.38
N ALA A 46 3.40 5.15 -21.61
CA ALA A 46 2.24 5.58 -22.37
C ALA A 46 2.45 5.44 -23.89
N ALA A 47 1.37 5.48 -24.66
CA ALA A 47 1.42 5.53 -26.11
C ALA A 47 2.20 6.76 -26.63
N SER A 48 2.19 7.86 -25.86
CA SER A 48 2.96 9.08 -26.09
C SER A 48 4.48 8.90 -25.92
N GLY A 49 4.92 7.83 -25.24
CA GLY A 49 6.30 7.63 -24.81
C GLY A 49 6.61 8.19 -23.42
N ASP A 50 5.66 8.90 -22.77
CA ASP A 50 5.83 9.31 -21.38
C ASP A 50 5.99 8.08 -20.47
N GLU A 51 6.91 8.17 -19.51
CA GLU A 51 7.12 7.13 -18.51
C GLU A 51 6.65 7.62 -17.13
N ILE A 52 6.14 6.70 -16.32
CA ILE A 52 5.93 6.90 -14.88
C ILE A 52 6.47 5.70 -14.12
N TRP A 53 7.29 5.99 -13.11
CA TRP A 53 7.92 5.01 -12.26
C TRP A 53 7.19 4.96 -10.93
N THR A 54 6.94 3.76 -10.43
CA THR A 54 6.27 3.55 -9.14
C THR A 54 7.20 2.80 -8.20
N VAL A 55 7.47 3.37 -7.02
CA VAL A 55 8.18 2.70 -5.93
C VAL A 55 7.16 2.28 -4.88
N LYS A 56 7.08 0.98 -4.62
CA LYS A 56 6.15 0.36 -3.68
C LYS A 56 6.85 -0.05 -2.39
N ALA A 57 6.32 0.37 -1.26
CA ALA A 57 6.82 -0.02 0.05
C ALA A 57 5.71 -0.57 0.96
N GLY A 58 6.11 -1.50 1.83
CA GLY A 58 5.27 -2.06 2.88
C GLY A 58 4.97 -1.04 3.97
N THR A 59 3.74 -1.07 4.48
CA THR A 59 3.35 -0.33 5.68
C THR A 59 2.60 -1.24 6.66
N GLN A 60 2.45 -0.79 7.90
CA GLN A 60 1.81 -1.54 8.98
C GLN A 60 0.27 -1.59 8.87
N ARG A 61 -0.33 -0.94 7.85
CA ARG A 61 -1.78 -0.63 7.70
C ARG A 61 -2.32 0.28 8.79
N ILE A 62 -2.09 -0.05 10.06
CA ILE A 62 -2.39 0.80 11.21
C ILE A 62 -1.19 1.74 11.39
N LEU A 63 -1.40 3.01 11.08
CA LEU A 63 -0.36 4.03 11.07
C LEU A 63 -0.74 5.15 12.03
N ASP A 64 0.23 5.60 12.83
CA ASP A 64 0.10 6.83 13.59
C ASP A 64 0.36 8.07 12.70
N VAL A 65 0.02 9.23 13.23
CA VAL A 65 0.14 10.50 12.50
C VAL A 65 1.60 10.88 12.21
N PHE A 66 2.57 10.49 13.05
CA PHE A 66 3.98 10.77 12.81
C PHE A 66 4.51 9.92 11.65
N THR A 67 4.13 8.64 11.59
CA THR A 67 4.48 7.76 10.47
C THR A 67 3.87 8.27 9.16
N LEU A 68 2.60 8.70 9.17
CA LEU A 68 1.97 9.31 8.00
C LEU A 68 2.68 10.59 7.54
N ARG A 69 3.02 11.50 8.46
CA ARG A 69 3.79 12.71 8.13
C ARG A 69 5.15 12.39 7.55
N LYS A 70 5.85 11.39 8.11
CA LYS A 70 7.14 10.94 7.58
C LYS A 70 7.03 10.42 6.14
N LEU A 71 5.97 9.66 5.83
CA LEU A 71 5.70 9.21 4.46
C LEU A 71 5.40 10.41 3.53
N CYS A 72 4.64 11.41 3.99
CA CYS A 72 4.42 12.64 3.24
C CYS A 72 5.73 13.41 2.99
N ASP A 73 6.59 13.57 4.00
CA ASP A 73 7.88 14.25 3.87
C ASP A 73 8.78 13.56 2.82
N ILE A 74 8.78 12.22 2.77
CA ILE A 74 9.47 11.46 1.73
C ILE A 74 8.85 11.73 0.35
N GLY A 75 7.51 11.78 0.27
CA GLY A 75 6.78 12.07 -0.97
C GLY A 75 7.11 13.45 -1.52
N ASP A 76 7.15 14.47 -0.66
CA ASP A 76 7.47 15.84 -1.04
C ASP A 76 8.92 15.99 -1.50
N GLN A 77 9.86 15.30 -0.83
CA GLN A 77 11.30 15.41 -1.14
C GLN A 77 11.74 14.55 -2.33
N TYR A 78 11.18 13.36 -2.48
CA TYR A 78 11.68 12.34 -3.42
C TYR A 78 10.62 11.81 -4.40
N GLY A 79 9.33 11.91 -4.06
CA GLY A 79 8.21 11.26 -4.75
C GLY A 79 7.27 12.18 -5.54
N ASP A 80 7.79 13.30 -6.05
CA ASP A 80 7.05 14.32 -6.81
C ASP A 80 5.81 14.90 -6.08
N GLY A 81 5.71 14.73 -4.75
CA GLY A 81 4.57 15.19 -3.94
C GLY A 81 3.30 14.35 -4.11
N HIS A 82 3.37 13.19 -4.78
CA HIS A 82 2.21 12.33 -5.04
C HIS A 82 2.41 10.92 -4.50
N VAL A 83 1.42 10.45 -3.75
CA VAL A 83 1.37 9.07 -3.23
C VAL A 83 -0.01 8.49 -3.37
N ARG A 84 -0.08 7.15 -3.40
CA ARG A 84 -1.33 6.42 -3.22
C ARG A 84 -1.11 5.19 -2.35
N PHE A 85 -2.19 4.68 -1.77
CA PHE A 85 -2.18 3.37 -1.13
C PHE A 85 -2.85 2.35 -2.04
N THR A 86 -2.28 1.16 -2.08
CA THR A 86 -2.84 0.01 -2.80
C THR A 86 -3.98 -0.62 -2.00
N ILE A 87 -4.76 -1.48 -2.65
CA ILE A 87 -5.83 -2.26 -1.99
C ILE A 87 -5.31 -3.18 -0.86
N ARG A 88 -3.99 -3.43 -0.78
CA ARG A 88 -3.35 -4.19 0.31
C ARG A 88 -2.49 -3.30 1.21
N SER A 89 -2.84 -2.02 1.32
CA SER A 89 -2.23 -1.05 2.26
C SER A 89 -0.72 -0.78 2.07
N ASN A 90 -0.09 -1.27 1.00
CA ASN A 90 1.22 -0.77 0.60
C ASN A 90 1.10 0.67 0.10
N ILE A 91 2.10 1.50 0.39
CA ILE A 91 2.23 2.82 -0.19
C ILE A 91 2.97 2.72 -1.54
N GLU A 92 2.55 3.55 -2.48
CA GLU A 92 3.19 3.72 -3.79
C GLU A 92 3.46 5.20 -4.03
N TYR A 93 4.70 5.51 -4.36
CA TYR A 93 5.16 6.82 -4.81
C TYR A 93 5.31 6.80 -6.32
N LEU A 94 4.90 7.86 -7.01
CA LEU A 94 4.95 7.95 -8.47
C LEU A 94 5.89 9.08 -8.88
N VAL A 95 6.90 8.77 -9.68
CA VAL A 95 7.86 9.77 -10.18
C VAL A 95 7.95 9.73 -11.70
N ALA A 96 7.97 10.89 -12.34
CA ALA A 96 8.13 11.01 -13.80
C ALA A 96 9.57 10.79 -14.26
N ASP A 97 10.54 11.12 -13.40
CA ASP A 97 11.96 10.99 -13.66
C ASP A 97 12.50 9.70 -13.04
N GLY A 98 12.92 8.75 -13.87
CA GLY A 98 13.48 7.48 -13.44
C GLY A 98 14.74 7.61 -12.58
N THR A 99 15.47 8.72 -12.66
CA THR A 99 16.67 8.96 -11.82
C THR A 99 16.33 9.15 -10.33
N LYS A 100 15.05 9.43 -10.00
CA LYS A 100 14.57 9.57 -8.62
C LYS A 100 14.28 8.25 -7.92
N VAL A 101 14.22 7.14 -8.66
CA VAL A 101 13.84 5.82 -8.12
C VAL A 101 14.80 5.37 -7.02
N GLU A 102 16.10 5.36 -7.26
CA GLU A 102 17.08 4.88 -6.27
C GLU A 102 17.18 5.80 -5.03
N PRO A 103 17.22 7.14 -5.15
CA PRO A 103 17.12 8.04 -3.99
C PRO A 103 15.86 7.81 -3.14
N LEU A 104 14.71 7.60 -3.78
CA LEU A 104 13.44 7.34 -3.11
C LEU A 104 13.44 5.98 -2.38
N ILE A 105 13.99 4.94 -2.99
CA ILE A 105 14.20 3.64 -2.32
C ILE A 105 15.07 3.81 -1.09
N GLY A 106 16.20 4.52 -1.21
CA GLY A 106 17.10 4.78 -0.09
C GLY A 106 16.41 5.51 1.06
N ALA A 107 15.64 6.56 0.78
CA ALA A 107 14.90 7.31 1.79
C ALA A 107 13.83 6.45 2.50
N LEU A 108 13.17 5.55 1.78
CA LEU A 108 12.19 4.62 2.35
C LEU A 108 12.86 3.59 3.26
N GLU A 109 13.93 2.95 2.79
CA GLU A 109 14.64 1.92 3.54
C GLU A 109 15.34 2.48 4.79
N GLU A 110 15.94 3.68 4.70
CA GLU A 110 16.51 4.40 5.84
C GLU A 110 15.44 4.71 6.90
N ALA A 111 14.23 5.04 6.47
CA ALA A 111 13.09 5.26 7.36
C ALA A 111 12.42 3.96 7.87
N GLY A 112 12.92 2.78 7.45
CA GLY A 112 12.42 1.48 7.89
C GLY A 112 11.24 0.93 7.08
N PHE A 113 10.93 1.52 5.93
CA PHE A 113 9.90 1.02 5.01
C PHE A 113 10.52 0.11 3.96
N VAL A 114 10.13 -1.16 3.97
CA VAL A 114 10.70 -2.17 3.07
C VAL A 114 10.08 -2.03 1.68
N VAL A 115 10.93 -1.88 0.66
CA VAL A 115 10.53 -1.83 -0.75
C VAL A 115 10.35 -3.26 -1.28
N GLY A 116 9.23 -3.53 -1.96
CA GLY A 116 8.90 -4.88 -2.44
C GLY A 116 7.43 -5.10 -2.78
N GLY A 117 6.99 -6.36 -2.77
CA GLY A 117 5.57 -6.71 -2.94
C GLY A 117 5.04 -6.58 -4.37
N THR A 118 5.90 -6.75 -5.38
CA THR A 118 5.59 -6.69 -6.81
C THR A 118 5.84 -8.04 -7.50
N ALA A 119 5.27 -8.23 -8.70
CA ALA A 119 5.41 -9.44 -9.49
C ALA A 119 5.16 -10.72 -8.67
N ASN A 120 5.98 -11.76 -8.84
CA ASN A 120 5.82 -13.05 -8.19
C ASN A 120 6.42 -13.07 -6.78
N SER A 121 5.85 -12.27 -5.89
CA SER A 121 6.24 -12.17 -4.48
C SER A 121 5.10 -12.63 -3.57
N VAL A 122 5.38 -12.73 -2.26
CA VAL A 122 4.33 -12.61 -1.25
C VAL A 122 3.97 -11.12 -1.14
N ALA A 123 2.71 -10.78 -1.36
CA ALA A 123 2.23 -9.41 -1.17
C ALA A 123 1.85 -9.17 0.31
N MET A 124 1.92 -7.91 0.76
CA MET A 124 1.57 -7.51 2.14
C MET A 124 0.30 -8.17 2.66
N ILE A 125 0.35 -8.73 3.86
CA ILE A 125 -0.75 -9.51 4.46
C ILE A 125 -1.90 -8.59 4.91
N ALA A 126 -3.02 -8.66 4.18
CA ALA A 126 -4.24 -7.95 4.54
C ALA A 126 -4.80 -8.51 5.86
N HIS A 127 -5.19 -7.63 6.78
CA HIS A 127 -5.66 -8.04 8.10
C HIS A 127 -6.67 -7.10 8.74
N THR A 128 -7.44 -7.67 9.65
CA THR A 128 -8.55 -7.05 10.39
C THR A 128 -8.07 -6.31 11.66
N GLN A 129 -8.99 -5.83 12.50
CA GLN A 129 -8.64 -5.01 13.66
C GLN A 129 -8.02 -5.80 14.83
N GLY A 130 -8.47 -7.04 15.07
CA GLY A 130 -8.02 -7.83 16.23
C GLY A 130 -8.31 -7.13 17.57
N TRP A 131 -7.46 -7.41 18.57
CA TRP A 131 -7.57 -6.86 19.93
C TRP A 131 -7.39 -5.34 20.01
N LEU A 132 -6.89 -4.69 18.96
CA LEU A 132 -6.68 -3.25 18.96
C LEU A 132 -8.00 -2.48 19.03
N HIS A 133 -9.09 -3.01 18.45
CA HIS A 133 -10.35 -2.27 18.36
C HIS A 133 -11.62 -3.14 18.27
N CYS A 134 -11.54 -4.39 17.82
CA CYS A 134 -12.74 -5.22 17.72
C CYS A 134 -13.18 -5.69 19.11
N ASP A 135 -14.49 -5.80 19.33
CA ASP A 135 -15.12 -6.33 20.54
C ASP A 135 -15.36 -7.84 20.50
N ILE A 136 -15.33 -8.43 19.30
CA ILE A 136 -15.44 -9.88 19.04
C ILE A 136 -14.19 -10.54 18.40
N PRO A 137 -12.95 -10.22 18.79
CA PRO A 137 -11.75 -10.86 18.26
C PRO A 137 -11.45 -12.20 18.96
N GLY A 138 -11.18 -13.24 18.18
CA GLY A 138 -10.62 -14.51 18.66
C GLY A 138 -9.09 -14.52 18.74
N THR A 139 -8.44 -13.52 18.15
CA THR A 139 -6.98 -13.34 18.18
C THR A 139 -6.61 -11.87 17.94
N ASP A 140 -5.37 -11.51 18.26
CA ASP A 140 -4.76 -10.31 17.71
C ASP A 140 -4.61 -10.42 16.18
N ALA A 141 -4.70 -9.29 15.48
CA ALA A 141 -4.49 -9.20 14.05
C ALA A 141 -3.11 -8.61 13.72
N SER A 142 -2.74 -7.49 14.36
CA SER A 142 -1.50 -6.77 14.04
C SER A 142 -0.25 -7.55 14.44
N GLY A 143 -0.23 -8.13 15.64
CA GLY A 143 0.89 -8.96 16.12
C GLY A 143 1.08 -10.22 15.30
N VAL A 144 -0.01 -10.89 14.90
CA VAL A 144 0.04 -12.07 14.03
C VAL A 144 0.62 -11.71 12.66
N VAL A 145 0.13 -10.64 12.02
CA VAL A 145 0.68 -10.20 10.74
C VAL A 145 2.13 -9.77 10.85
N LYS A 146 2.51 -9.08 11.91
CA LYS A 146 3.91 -8.70 12.14
C LYS A 146 4.81 -9.94 12.20
N ALA A 147 4.45 -10.94 13.02
CA ALA A 147 5.21 -12.18 13.14
C ALA A 147 5.31 -12.92 11.79
N MET A 148 4.20 -13.03 11.05
CA MET A 148 4.20 -13.66 9.73
C MET A 148 5.04 -12.91 8.70
N MET A 149 4.95 -11.57 8.67
CA MET A 149 5.72 -10.76 7.75
C MET A 149 7.22 -10.80 8.06
N ASP A 150 7.62 -10.99 9.32
CA ASP A 150 9.02 -11.17 9.69
C ASP A 150 9.61 -12.47 9.12
N GLU A 151 8.84 -13.57 9.15
CA GLU A 151 9.23 -14.84 8.54
C GLU A 151 9.19 -14.80 6.99
N LEU A 152 8.26 -14.03 6.42
CA LEU A 152 8.04 -13.96 4.97
C LEU A 152 8.70 -12.75 4.30
N ILE A 153 9.58 -12.03 5.02
CA ILE A 153 10.13 -10.76 4.53
C ILE A 153 10.95 -10.94 3.25
N ASP A 154 11.69 -12.04 3.14
CA ASP A 154 12.49 -12.35 1.96
C ASP A 154 11.61 -12.59 0.74
N GLU A 155 10.43 -13.20 0.92
CA GLU A 155 9.45 -13.41 -0.14
C GLU A 155 8.71 -12.13 -0.54
N PHE A 156 8.68 -11.13 0.35
CA PHE A 156 8.16 -9.80 0.01
C PHE A 156 9.18 -8.98 -0.77
N LYS A 157 10.47 -9.07 -0.41
CA LYS A 157 11.57 -8.31 -1.03
C LYS A 157 12.00 -8.87 -2.38
N ASN A 158 11.67 -10.11 -2.69
CA ASN A 158 12.08 -10.80 -3.91
C ASN A 158 10.88 -11.26 -4.75
N CYS A 159 11.16 -11.73 -5.96
CA CYS A 159 10.15 -12.22 -6.91
C CYS A 159 10.40 -13.69 -7.27
N ASN A 160 10.58 -14.55 -6.25
CA ASN A 160 11.01 -15.94 -6.41
C ASN A 160 9.85 -16.96 -6.44
N MET A 161 8.61 -16.51 -6.21
CA MET A 161 7.46 -17.41 -6.21
C MET A 161 7.09 -17.87 -7.63
N PRO A 162 6.44 -19.02 -7.80
CA PRO A 162 5.89 -19.42 -9.10
C PRO A 162 4.84 -18.44 -9.64
N ASN A 163 4.08 -17.81 -8.73
CA ASN A 163 3.13 -16.74 -9.01
C ASN A 163 2.97 -15.86 -7.76
N ARG A 164 2.35 -14.69 -7.91
CA ARG A 164 2.06 -13.78 -6.80
C ARG A 164 1.12 -14.43 -5.77
N VAL A 165 1.49 -14.34 -4.50
CA VAL A 165 0.70 -14.92 -3.39
C VAL A 165 0.08 -13.81 -2.54
N HIS A 166 -1.23 -13.91 -2.32
CA HIS A 166 -1.99 -13.07 -1.41
C HIS A 166 -2.39 -13.88 -0.18
N ILE A 167 -2.01 -13.40 1.00
CA ILE A 167 -2.36 -14.02 2.28
C ILE A 167 -3.22 -13.05 3.08
N ALA A 168 -4.36 -13.47 3.62
CA ALA A 168 -5.19 -12.63 4.49
C ALA A 168 -5.43 -13.28 5.85
N THR A 169 -5.49 -12.45 6.90
CA THR A 169 -5.78 -12.90 8.27
C THR A 169 -7.01 -12.20 8.85
N SER A 170 -7.87 -13.00 9.48
CA SER A 170 -9.12 -12.55 10.07
C SER A 170 -9.21 -12.98 11.53
N CYS A 171 -9.48 -12.02 12.40
CA CYS A 171 -9.50 -12.24 13.84
C CYS A 171 -10.74 -13.02 14.32
N CYS A 172 -11.76 -13.21 13.48
CA CYS A 172 -12.97 -13.99 13.78
C CYS A 172 -13.65 -14.47 12.50
N GLN A 173 -14.61 -15.41 12.63
CA GLN A 173 -15.33 -16.00 11.49
C GLN A 173 -16.08 -15.02 10.58
N ILE A 174 -16.37 -13.79 11.06
CA ILE A 174 -17.01 -12.75 10.24
C ILE A 174 -16.15 -12.38 9.03
N ASN A 175 -14.83 -12.58 9.14
CA ASN A 175 -13.90 -12.41 8.02
C ASN A 175 -14.04 -11.03 7.36
N CYS A 176 -13.88 -9.95 8.13
CA CYS A 176 -13.91 -8.56 7.65
C CYS A 176 -12.75 -8.17 6.71
N GLY A 177 -12.12 -9.16 6.07
CA GLY A 177 -11.06 -9.02 5.08
C GLY A 177 -11.51 -9.43 3.68
N GLY A 178 -10.55 -9.51 2.76
CA GLY A 178 -10.80 -9.93 1.38
C GLY A 178 -10.50 -11.41 1.14
N GLN A 179 -10.81 -11.87 -0.07
CA GLN A 179 -10.33 -13.16 -0.56
C GLN A 179 -8.80 -13.13 -0.76
N ALA A 180 -8.18 -14.28 -0.53
CA ALA A 180 -6.75 -14.48 -0.59
C ALA A 180 -6.47 -15.91 -1.06
N ASP A 181 -5.28 -16.13 -1.63
CA ASP A 181 -4.81 -17.46 -2.01
C ASP A 181 -4.64 -18.36 -0.76
N ILE A 182 -4.20 -17.75 0.35
CA ILE A 182 -4.15 -18.36 1.69
C ILE A 182 -4.94 -17.48 2.66
N ALA A 183 -5.97 -18.04 3.28
CA ALA A 183 -6.79 -17.34 4.27
C ALA A 183 -6.65 -17.98 5.65
N ILE A 184 -6.28 -17.18 6.65
CA ILE A 184 -6.24 -17.58 8.05
C ILE A 184 -7.43 -16.95 8.74
N ASN A 185 -8.45 -17.76 9.02
CA ASN A 185 -9.68 -17.30 9.66
C ASN A 185 -9.83 -17.96 11.04
N VAL A 186 -9.80 -17.15 12.09
CA VAL A 186 -9.94 -17.67 13.46
C VAL A 186 -11.40 -17.91 13.78
N GLN A 187 -11.70 -19.13 14.19
CA GLN A 187 -13.00 -19.52 14.71
C GLN A 187 -12.88 -19.81 16.20
N TYR A 188 -13.84 -19.31 16.97
CA TYR A 188 -13.95 -19.60 18.39
C TYR A 188 -15.43 -19.78 18.75
N THR A 189 -15.69 -20.58 19.77
CA THR A 189 -17.02 -20.93 20.30
C THR A 189 -17.32 -20.18 21.58
#